data_AF-A0A535XTM9-F1
#
_entry.id   AF-A0A535XTM9-F1
#
_cell.length_a   1.000
_cell.length_b   1.000
_cell.length_c   1.000
_cell.angle_alpha   90.00
_cell.angle_beta   90.00
_cell.angle_gamma   90.00
#
_symmetry.space_group_name_H-M   'P 1'
#
loop_
_entity.id
_entity.type
_entity.pdbx_description
1 polymer ?
#
loop_
_entity_poly.entity_id
_entity_poly.type
_entity_poly.pdbx_seq_one_letter_code
_entity_poly.pdbx_strand_id
1 'polypeptide(L)'
;MTATRDERRRSFGPVERLTRRRSRWYDADDYLALIGTYSDHLTLSPEQRDKLFAALRSLIDERFEGRVRREFEAAYTSPVAPTTSEEVGQSLASRA
;
A
#
# COMPACT_ATOMS: atom_id res chain seq x y z
N MET A 1 0.04 -34.33 17.49
CA MET A 1 1.33 -33.66 17.22
C MET A 1 1.04 -32.24 16.75
N THR A 2 1.15 -31.28 17.66
CA THR A 2 0.79 -29.88 17.42
C THR A 2 2.08 -29.15 17.07
N ALA A 3 2.26 -28.77 15.80
CA ALA A 3 3.37 -27.92 15.37
C ALA A 3 3.46 -26.70 16.29
N THR A 4 4.60 -26.50 16.94
CA THR A 4 4.80 -25.41 17.89
C THR A 4 4.68 -24.08 17.14
N ARG A 5 4.17 -23.05 17.83
CA ARG A 5 3.98 -21.68 17.30
C ARG A 5 5.27 -21.09 16.66
N ASP A 6 6.42 -21.67 16.98
CA ASP A 6 7.75 -21.29 16.48
C ASP A 6 8.01 -21.79 15.03
N GLU A 7 7.51 -22.97 14.65
CA GLU A 7 7.74 -23.54 13.31
C GLU A 7 7.04 -22.74 12.21
N ARG A 8 5.84 -22.20 12.49
CA ARG A 8 5.09 -21.39 11.50
C ARG A 8 5.73 -20.03 11.21
N ARG A 9 6.60 -19.52 12.09
CA ARG A 9 7.30 -18.24 11.89
C ARG A 9 8.53 -18.37 10.98
N ARG A 10 9.03 -19.59 10.77
CA ARG A 10 10.20 -19.86 9.91
C ARG A 10 9.84 -20.00 8.42
N SER A 11 8.57 -19.93 8.06
CA SER A 11 8.06 -20.22 6.70
C SER A 11 8.54 -19.27 5.60
N PHE A 12 9.17 -18.14 5.93
CA PHE A 12 9.56 -17.10 4.96
C PHE A 12 11.08 -16.86 4.87
N GLY A 13 11.90 -17.56 5.67
CA GLY A 13 13.34 -17.29 5.74
C GLY A 13 13.65 -15.87 6.24
N PRO A 14 14.89 -15.36 6.03
CA PRO A 14 15.23 -13.97 6.29
C PRO A 14 14.37 -13.03 5.43
N VAL A 15 13.78 -12.02 6.06
CA VAL A 15 12.95 -11.02 5.39
C VAL A 15 13.46 -9.61 5.68
N GLU A 16 13.34 -8.74 4.69
CA GLU A 16 13.55 -7.30 4.83
C GLU A 16 12.22 -6.55 4.77
N ARG A 17 12.16 -5.42 5.48
CA ARG A 17 11.02 -4.50 5.41
C ARG A 17 11.36 -3.39 4.42
N LEU A 18 10.55 -3.29 3.38
CA LEU A 18 10.68 -2.25 2.37
C LEU A 18 9.50 -1.29 2.47
N THR A 19 9.80 -0.01 2.30
CA THR A 19 8.80 1.06 2.21
C THR A 19 8.82 1.64 0.80
N ARG A 20 7.66 1.70 0.16
CA ARG A 20 7.47 2.38 -1.13
C ARG A 20 6.55 3.56 -0.94
N ARG A 21 6.98 4.70 -1.48
CA ARG A 21 6.22 5.95 -1.50
C ARG A 21 5.77 6.22 -2.92
N ARG A 22 4.54 6.68 -3.08
CA ARG A 22 4.00 7.19 -4.34
C ARG A 22 3.12 8.40 -4.07
N SER A 23 3.11 9.35 -4.98
CA SER A 23 2.24 10.52 -4.94
C SER A 23 1.32 10.55 -6.15
N ARG A 24 0.13 11.12 -5.99
CA ARG A 24 -0.79 11.37 -7.12
C ARG A 24 -1.61 12.64 -6.87
N TRP A 25 -1.85 13.39 -7.94
CA TRP A 25 -2.78 14.52 -7.97
C TRP A 25 -4.19 14.05 -8.30
N TYR A 26 -5.16 14.68 -7.66
CA TYR A 26 -6.59 14.47 -7.83
C TYR A 26 -7.28 15.81 -7.99
N ASP A 27 -8.26 15.90 -8.88
CA ASP A 27 -9.25 16.96 -8.80
C ASP A 27 -10.30 16.64 -7.71
N ALA A 28 -11.24 17.55 -7.49
CA ALA A 28 -12.28 17.36 -6.48
C ALA A 28 -13.11 16.08 -6.73
N ASP A 29 -13.48 15.78 -7.96
CA ASP A 29 -14.35 14.65 -8.31
C ASP A 29 -13.63 13.32 -8.05
N ASP A 30 -12.41 13.19 -8.57
CA ASP A 30 -11.57 12.00 -8.40
C ASP A 30 -11.22 11.79 -6.91
N TYR A 31 -10.99 12.87 -6.16
CA TYR A 31 -10.69 12.79 -4.74
C TYR A 31 -11.90 12.33 -3.92
N LEU A 32 -13.09 12.87 -4.18
CA LEU A 32 -14.32 12.49 -3.51
C LEU A 32 -14.71 11.03 -3.82
N ALA A 33 -14.53 10.59 -5.07
CA ALA A 33 -14.73 9.20 -5.45
C ALA A 33 -13.78 8.27 -4.67
N LEU A 34 -12.51 8.66 -4.53
CA LEU A 34 -11.51 7.90 -3.78
C LEU A 34 -11.88 7.74 -2.30
N ILE A 35 -12.14 8.85 -1.60
CA ILE A 35 -12.47 8.79 -0.17
C ILE A 35 -13.84 8.12 0.05
N GLY A 36 -14.75 8.17 -0.92
CA GLY A 36 -16.01 7.43 -0.88
C GLY A 36 -15.86 5.91 -0.77
N THR A 37 -14.67 5.36 -1.00
CA THR A 37 -14.37 3.93 -0.80
C THR A 37 -13.95 3.60 0.64
N TYR A 38 -13.74 4.61 1.49
CA TYR A 38 -13.19 4.41 2.84
C TYR A 38 -14.31 4.06 3.81
N SER A 39 -14.06 3.04 4.64
CA SER A 39 -15.05 2.51 5.58
C SER A 39 -15.67 3.59 6.46
N ASP A 40 -14.87 4.55 6.93
CA ASP A 40 -15.32 5.67 7.75
C ASP A 40 -16.34 6.58 7.06
N HIS A 41 -16.28 6.67 5.73
CA HIS A 41 -17.21 7.47 4.93
C HIS A 41 -18.39 6.64 4.43
N LEU A 42 -18.23 5.32 4.34
CA LEU A 42 -19.30 4.37 4.03
C LEU A 42 -20.28 4.18 5.19
N THR A 43 -19.83 4.38 6.43
CA THR A 43 -20.65 4.22 7.65
C THR A 43 -21.46 5.46 8.00
N LEU A 44 -21.22 6.60 7.35
CA LEU A 44 -22.00 7.83 7.54
C LEU A 44 -23.42 7.67 7.00
N SER A 45 -24.38 8.38 7.60
CA SER A 45 -25.70 8.51 6.98
C SER A 45 -25.56 9.23 5.62
N PRO A 46 -26.47 8.99 4.66
CA PRO A 46 -26.45 9.68 3.37
C PRO A 46 -26.37 11.21 3.51
N GLU A 47 -27.15 11.79 4.43
CA GLU A 47 -27.19 13.24 4.65
C GLU A 47 -25.88 13.78 5.23
N GLN A 48 -25.23 13.04 6.13
CA GLN A 48 -23.92 13.43 6.67
C GLN A 48 -22.83 13.32 5.60
N ARG A 49 -22.89 12.27 4.79
CA ARG A 49 -21.95 12.04 3.69
C ARG A 49 -22.04 13.13 2.64
N ASP A 50 -23.25 13.50 2.23
CA ASP A 50 -23.48 14.55 1.22
C ASP A 50 -22.99 15.91 1.72
N LYS A 51 -23.27 16.25 2.98
CA LYS A 51 -22.76 17.48 3.61
C LYS A 51 -21.23 17.52 3.67
N LEU A 52 -20.61 16.41 4.05
CA LEU A 52 -19.15 16.29 4.09
C LEU A 52 -18.56 16.46 2.68
N PHE A 53 -19.13 15.80 1.68
CA PHE A 53 -18.60 15.82 0.32
C PHE A 53 -18.78 17.18 -0.33
N ALA A 54 -19.89 17.87 -0.07
CA ALA A 54 -20.09 19.25 -0.50
C ALA A 54 -19.05 20.19 0.13
N ALA A 55 -18.83 20.09 1.44
CA ALA A 55 -17.84 20.90 2.14
C ALA A 55 -16.41 20.65 1.65
N LEU A 56 -16.06 19.39 1.37
CA LEU A 56 -14.76 19.02 0.81
C LEU A 56 -14.58 19.54 -0.61
N ARG A 57 -15.60 19.46 -1.48
CA ARG A 57 -15.54 20.06 -2.82
C ARG A 57 -15.24 21.56 -2.73
N SER A 58 -16.05 22.31 -1.98
CA SER A 58 -15.84 23.75 -1.79
C SER A 58 -14.44 24.06 -1.27
N LEU A 59 -13.95 23.30 -0.29
CA LEU A 59 -12.60 23.49 0.24
C LEU A 59 -11.51 23.28 -0.82
N ILE A 60 -11.63 22.22 -1.63
CA ILE A 60 -10.67 21.90 -2.69
C ILE A 60 -10.66 22.99 -3.77
N ASP A 61 -11.84 23.41 -4.21
CA ASP A 61 -11.99 24.40 -5.26
C ASP A 61 -11.52 25.80 -4.79
N GLU A 62 -11.90 26.21 -3.58
CA GLU A 62 -11.62 27.56 -3.09
C GLU A 62 -10.21 27.74 -2.52
N ARG A 63 -9.63 26.70 -1.91
CA ARG A 63 -8.35 26.82 -1.18
C ARG A 63 -7.19 26.03 -1.77
N PHE A 64 -7.47 25.08 -2.65
CA PHE A 64 -6.46 24.21 -3.24
C PHE A 64 -6.47 24.26 -4.78
N GLU A 65 -7.03 25.34 -5.35
CA GLU A 65 -7.05 25.56 -6.81
C GLU A 65 -7.67 24.38 -7.58
N GLY A 66 -8.66 23.73 -6.97
CA GLY A 66 -9.38 22.59 -7.54
C GLY A 66 -8.61 21.26 -7.53
N ARG A 67 -7.42 21.18 -6.90
CA ARG A 67 -6.61 19.96 -6.90
C ARG A 67 -5.91 19.68 -5.58
N VAL A 68 -5.85 18.41 -5.21
CA VAL A 68 -5.12 17.94 -4.03
C VAL A 68 -4.08 16.90 -4.38
N ARG A 69 -2.95 16.94 -3.69
CA ARG A 69 -1.89 15.94 -3.79
C ARG A 69 -2.01 14.96 -2.64
N ARG A 70 -2.01 13.68 -2.97
CA ARG A 70 -2.04 12.61 -1.98
C ARG A 70 -0.78 11.77 -2.03
N GLU A 71 -0.18 11.58 -0.87
CA GLU A 71 0.94 10.69 -0.65
C GLU A 71 0.44 9.34 -0.14
N PHE A 72 0.97 8.26 -0.69
CA PHE A 72 0.71 6.90 -0.25
C PHE A 72 2.03 6.25 0.15
N GLU A 73 1.99 5.57 1.28
CA GLU A 73 3.10 4.75 1.75
C GLU A 73 2.62 3.30 1.89
N ALA A 74 3.35 2.38 1.25
CA ALA A 74 3.13 0.95 1.37
C ALA A 74 4.36 0.32 2.00
N ALA A 75 4.16 -0.33 3.13
CA ALA A 75 5.18 -1.16 3.78
C ALA A 75 4.89 -2.62 3.46
N TYR A 76 5.89 -3.34 2.97
CA TYR A 76 5.79 -4.77 2.72
C TYR A 76 7.05 -5.47 3.19
N THR A 77 6.88 -6.75 3.49
CA THR A 77 7.95 -7.64 3.91
C THR A 77 8.31 -8.51 2.72
N SER A 78 9.54 -8.40 2.25
CA SER A 78 10.06 -9.19 1.14
C SER A 78 11.08 -10.20 1.67
N PRO A 79 11.17 -11.42 1.11
CA PRO A 79 12.36 -12.25 1.31
C PRO A 79 13.61 -11.46 0.92
N VAL A 80 14.68 -11.59 1.72
CA VAL A 80 15.99 -11.04 1.34
C VAL A 80 16.46 -11.81 0.11
N ALA A 81 16.75 -11.09 -0.99
CA ALA A 81 17.29 -11.73 -2.18
C ALA A 81 18.60 -12.46 -1.81
N PRO A 82 18.82 -13.72 -2.27
CA PRO A 82 20.09 -14.38 -2.01
C PRO A 82 21.19 -13.52 -2.61
N THR A 83 22.11 -13.07 -1.77
CA THR A 83 23.28 -12.30 -2.20
C THR A 83 24.09 -13.20 -3.11
N THR A 84 23.91 -13.07 -4.42
CA THR A 84 24.61 -13.89 -5.42
C THR A 84 26.08 -13.45 -5.47
N SER A 85 26.89 -14.00 -4.57
CA SER A 85 28.35 -13.92 -4.63
C SER A 85 29.07 -15.27 -4.42
N GLU A 86 28.36 -16.39 -4.19
CA GLU A 86 29.04 -17.68 -3.94
C GLU A 86 28.49 -18.92 -4.67
N GLU A 87 27.61 -18.80 -5.67
CA GLU A 87 27.14 -19.99 -6.43
C GLU A 87 27.22 -19.82 -7.96
N VAL A 88 28.40 -19.47 -8.48
CA VAL A 88 28.71 -19.69 -9.91
C VAL A 88 29.63 -20.92 -10.11
N GLY A 89 29.99 -21.64 -9.04
CA GLY A 89 30.96 -22.75 -9.12
C GLY A 89 30.41 -24.16 -9.38
N GLN A 90 29.12 -24.46 -9.20
CA GLN A 90 28.67 -25.87 -9.09
C GLN A 90 27.56 -26.32 -10.06
N SER A 91 27.10 -25.49 -11.00
CA SER A 91 25.94 -25.82 -11.87
C SER A 91 26.27 -26.18 -13.32
N LEU A 92 27.54 -26.45 -13.68
CA LEU A 92 27.90 -26.88 -15.05
C LEU A 92 28.51 -28.29 -15.15
N ALA A 93 28.54 -29.08 -14.08
CA ALA A 93 29.19 -30.41 -14.07
C ALA A 93 28.25 -31.63 -14.17
N SER A 94 26.97 -31.48 -14.51
CA SER A 94 26.03 -32.62 -14.57
C SER A 94 25.33 -32.84 -15.92
N ARG A 95 25.87 -32.29 -17.02
CA ARG A 95 25.42 -32.60 -18.39
C ARG A 95 26.59 -32.86 -19.34
N ALA A 96 27.33 -33.94 -19.07
CA ALA A 96 28.19 -34.59 -20.06
C ALA A 96 27.85 -36.08 -20.12
#